data_AF-A0A915MNN5-F1
#
_entry.id   AF-A0A915MNN5-F1
#
_cell.length_a   1.000
_cell.length_b   1.000
_cell.length_c   1.000
_cell.angle_alpha   90.00
_cell.angle_beta   90.00
_cell.angle_gamma   90.00
#
_symmetry.space_group_name_H-M   'P 1'
#
loop_
_entity.id
_entity.type
_entity.pdbx_description
1 polymer ?
#
loop_
_entity_poly.entity_id
_entity_poly.type
_entity_poly.pdbx_seq_one_letter_code
_entity_poly.pdbx_strand_id
1 'polypeptide(L)'
;MAEQYGLSSLKCHCFNSINPNEFCARLLENIAEFSELNPNSQKVLDFHLAKKQHSLVVLNDDELKQVASLTDIVSIRSLLQPILVERQVGTEEHKKVANYLKTKVEEFGFTTEWDSSPMMTPYGEKTFNNLIATLNPRVHRRLVLACHYDSKILPGQVFIGATDSALPCALLLDIAKTLQKRISFRDNQHITLQLIFFDGEEAFRMWSAHDSIYGARNLAKTWERKWYPTTDGSGFVLGRELDRIVKNNQKFF
;
A
#
# COMPACT_ATOMS: atom_id res chain seq x y z
N MET A 1 -23.66 2.34 21.49
CA MET A 1 -22.18 2.45 21.47
C MET A 1 -21.66 3.82 21.01
N ALA A 2 -22.32 4.53 20.09
CA ALA A 2 -21.93 5.91 19.70
C ALA A 2 -22.22 6.99 20.77
N GLU A 3 -23.08 6.71 21.74
CA GLU A 3 -23.45 7.67 22.80
C GLU A 3 -22.47 7.71 23.98
N GLN A 4 -21.64 6.68 24.17
CA GLN A 4 -20.75 6.60 25.33
C GLN A 4 -19.48 7.49 25.20
N TYR A 5 -19.23 8.05 24.02
CA TYR A 5 -18.06 8.88 23.70
C TYR A 5 -18.40 10.28 23.19
N GLY A 6 -19.66 10.74 23.28
CA GLY A 6 -20.02 12.13 22.94
C GLY A 6 -19.83 12.53 21.47
N LEU A 7 -19.78 11.56 20.54
CA LEU A 7 -19.61 11.82 19.10
C LEU A 7 -20.95 11.91 18.34
N SER A 8 -21.93 12.61 18.91
CA SER A 8 -23.27 12.72 18.32
C SER A 8 -23.38 13.63 17.08
N SER A 9 -22.27 14.21 16.58
CA SER A 9 -22.30 15.15 15.44
C SER A 9 -21.55 14.71 14.18
N LEU A 10 -20.86 13.56 14.15
CA LEU A 10 -20.26 13.05 12.91
C LEU A 10 -21.26 12.20 12.11
N LYS A 11 -22.25 12.88 11.50
CA LYS A 11 -22.95 12.33 10.33
C LYS A 11 -21.95 12.25 9.17
N CYS A 12 -21.19 11.16 9.11
CA CYS A 12 -20.45 10.81 7.90
C CYS A 12 -21.47 10.38 6.83
N HIS A 13 -21.77 11.27 5.89
CA HIS A 13 -22.70 11.02 4.77
C HIS A 13 -22.16 10.03 3.72
N CYS A 14 -20.95 9.46 3.92
CA CYS A 14 -20.29 8.65 2.89
C CYS A 14 -20.35 7.12 3.11
N PHE A 15 -20.95 6.63 4.20
CA PHE A 15 -20.98 5.18 4.50
C PHE A 15 -22.34 4.49 4.32
N ASN A 16 -23.38 5.19 3.87
CA ASN A 16 -24.72 4.60 3.76
C ASN A 16 -24.92 3.70 2.52
N SER A 17 -23.90 3.48 1.67
CA SER A 17 -24.11 2.77 0.40
C SER A 17 -23.04 1.77 -0.01
N ILE A 18 -22.04 1.46 0.82
CA ILE A 18 -21.04 0.45 0.47
C ILE A 18 -20.97 -0.58 1.59
N ASN A 19 -21.42 -1.80 1.28
CA ASN A 19 -21.23 -2.93 2.15
C ASN A 19 -19.71 -3.18 2.30
N PRO A 20 -19.13 -3.11 3.50
CA PRO A 20 -17.69 -3.32 3.70
C PRO A 20 -17.21 -4.68 3.15
N ASN A 21 -18.08 -5.69 3.17
CA ASN A 21 -17.77 -7.01 2.61
C ASN A 21 -17.68 -6.98 1.08
N GLU A 22 -18.42 -6.09 0.41
CA GLU A 22 -18.37 -5.93 -1.05
C GLU A 22 -17.13 -5.15 -1.50
N PHE A 23 -16.69 -4.14 -0.74
CA PHE A 23 -15.42 -3.45 -1.00
C PHE A 23 -14.22 -4.37 -0.80
N CYS A 24 -14.19 -5.12 0.31
CA CYS A 24 -13.14 -6.11 0.55
C CYS A 24 -13.18 -7.24 -0.49
N ALA A 25 -14.37 -7.75 -0.87
CA ALA A 25 -14.49 -8.77 -1.91
C ALA A 25 -13.94 -8.27 -3.26
N ARG A 26 -14.33 -7.06 -3.71
CA ARG A 26 -13.82 -6.48 -4.97
C ARG A 26 -12.33 -6.16 -4.95
N LEU A 27 -11.78 -5.78 -3.80
CA LEU A 27 -10.34 -5.55 -3.65
C LEU A 27 -9.58 -6.88 -3.67
N LEU A 28 -10.11 -7.92 -3.03
CA LEU A 28 -9.54 -9.26 -3.03
C LEU A 28 -9.70 -9.98 -4.38
N GLU A 29 -10.80 -9.76 -5.11
CA GLU A 29 -11.01 -10.14 -6.52
C GLU A 29 -9.80 -9.65 -7.34
N ASN A 30 -9.59 -8.34 -7.37
CA ASN A 30 -8.49 -7.76 -8.14
C ASN A 30 -7.09 -8.30 -7.76
N ILE A 31 -6.85 -8.75 -6.53
CA ILE A 31 -5.53 -9.24 -6.06
C ILE A 31 -5.38 -10.76 -6.25
N ALA A 32 -6.46 -11.54 -6.20
CA ALA A 32 -6.46 -12.98 -6.44
C ALA A 32 -6.36 -13.32 -7.94
N GLU A 33 -6.75 -12.40 -8.82
CA GLU A 33 -6.90 -12.56 -10.27
C GLU A 33 -5.58 -12.54 -11.10
N PHE A 34 -4.42 -12.90 -10.54
CA PHE A 34 -3.14 -12.77 -11.28
C PHE A 34 -2.56 -14.10 -11.83
N SER A 35 -2.84 -14.46 -13.09
CA SER A 35 -2.11 -15.45 -13.94
C SER A 35 -2.35 -15.14 -15.44
N GLU A 36 -1.63 -15.54 -16.49
CA GLU A 36 -0.61 -16.54 -16.82
C GLU A 36 0.23 -15.94 -18.00
N LEU A 37 1.47 -16.38 -18.23
CA LEU A 37 2.15 -16.14 -19.51
C LEU A 37 2.11 -17.43 -20.33
N ASN A 38 1.75 -17.33 -21.60
CA ASN A 38 1.68 -18.44 -22.55
C ASN A 38 2.99 -19.28 -22.53
N PRO A 39 2.93 -20.60 -22.21
CA PRO A 39 4.11 -21.43 -21.98
C PRO A 39 4.99 -21.68 -23.22
N ASN A 40 4.56 -21.27 -24.42
CA ASN A 40 5.25 -21.57 -25.68
C ASN A 40 6.16 -20.46 -26.23
N SER A 41 6.52 -19.45 -25.45
CA SER A 41 7.58 -18.52 -25.85
C SER A 41 8.59 -18.31 -24.74
N GLN A 42 9.69 -19.04 -24.83
CA GLN A 42 10.93 -18.80 -24.08
C GLN A 42 11.61 -17.52 -24.61
N LYS A 43 10.91 -16.40 -24.50
CA LYS A 43 11.44 -15.07 -24.75
C LYS A 43 11.47 -14.36 -23.40
N VAL A 44 12.65 -13.88 -23.05
CA VAL A 44 12.84 -12.87 -22.01
C VAL A 44 11.86 -11.74 -22.31
N LEU A 45 10.73 -11.73 -21.61
CA LEU A 45 9.70 -10.73 -21.86
C LEU A 45 10.12 -9.46 -21.13
N ASP A 46 10.30 -8.39 -21.90
CA ASP A 46 10.43 -7.04 -21.37
C ASP A 46 9.32 -6.81 -20.33
N PHE A 47 9.70 -6.39 -19.13
CA PHE A 47 8.79 -6.02 -18.03
C PHE A 47 7.57 -5.22 -18.52
N HIS A 48 7.76 -4.24 -19.41
CA HIS A 48 6.68 -3.39 -19.90
C HIS A 48 5.71 -4.15 -20.79
N LEU A 49 6.22 -5.03 -21.63
CA LEU A 49 5.38 -5.89 -22.46
C LEU A 49 4.60 -6.88 -21.59
N ALA A 50 5.25 -7.47 -20.58
CA ALA A 50 4.62 -8.40 -19.65
C ALA A 50 3.50 -7.74 -18.82
N LYS A 51 3.69 -6.48 -18.42
CA LYS A 51 2.64 -5.66 -17.78
C LYS A 51 1.47 -5.39 -18.72
N LYS A 52 1.75 -4.98 -19.97
CA LYS A 52 0.71 -4.65 -20.96
C LYS A 52 -0.10 -5.87 -21.43
N GLN A 53 0.53 -7.04 -21.47
CA GLN A 53 -0.10 -8.30 -21.87
C GLN A 53 -0.69 -9.07 -20.69
N HIS A 54 -0.68 -8.50 -19.48
CA HIS A 54 -1.20 -9.18 -18.31
C HIS A 54 -2.73 -9.31 -18.41
N SER A 55 -3.24 -10.53 -18.28
CA SER A 55 -4.66 -10.84 -18.19
C SER A 55 -5.06 -11.13 -16.75
N LEU A 56 -6.29 -10.76 -16.39
CA LEU A 56 -6.89 -11.16 -15.11
C LEU A 56 -7.47 -12.57 -15.23
N VAL A 57 -7.35 -13.35 -14.16
CA VAL A 57 -7.97 -14.68 -14.01
C VAL A 57 -9.24 -14.52 -13.19
N VAL A 58 -10.38 -14.42 -13.87
CA VAL A 58 -11.68 -14.23 -13.23
C VAL A 58 -12.01 -15.43 -12.32
N LEU A 59 -12.26 -15.15 -11.05
CA LEU A 59 -12.72 -16.15 -10.09
C LEU A 59 -14.16 -16.58 -10.40
N ASN A 60 -14.45 -17.87 -10.26
CA ASN A 60 -15.83 -18.34 -10.27
C ASN A 60 -16.55 -18.04 -8.94
N ASP A 61 -17.88 -18.20 -8.91
CA ASP A 61 -18.69 -17.87 -7.73
C ASP A 61 -18.26 -18.58 -6.44
N ASP A 62 -17.77 -19.82 -6.54
CA ASP A 62 -17.35 -20.59 -5.36
C ASP A 62 -15.97 -20.15 -4.86
N GLU A 63 -15.05 -19.85 -5.78
CA GLU A 63 -13.77 -19.22 -5.47
C GLU A 63 -13.97 -17.84 -4.84
N LEU A 64 -14.92 -17.06 -5.36
CA LEU A 64 -15.25 -15.74 -4.85
C LEU A 64 -15.80 -15.81 -3.42
N LYS A 65 -16.76 -16.71 -3.17
CA LYS A 65 -17.26 -16.95 -1.80
C LYS A 65 -16.13 -17.38 -0.86
N GLN A 66 -15.22 -18.22 -1.35
CA GLN A 66 -14.07 -18.66 -0.55
C GLN A 66 -13.16 -17.46 -0.21
N VAL A 67 -12.82 -16.60 -1.17
CA VAL A 67 -12.01 -15.40 -0.94
C VAL A 67 -12.73 -14.45 0.01
N ALA A 68 -14.01 -14.19 -0.19
CA ALA A 68 -14.82 -13.34 0.67
C ALA A 68 -14.88 -13.86 2.11
N SER A 69 -14.82 -15.18 2.31
CA SER A 69 -14.78 -15.79 3.65
C SER A 69 -13.43 -15.68 4.36
N LEU A 70 -12.37 -15.25 3.67
CA LEU A 70 -11.04 -15.10 4.28
C LEU A 70 -10.92 -13.84 5.13
N THR A 71 -11.70 -12.80 4.83
CA THR A 71 -11.68 -11.55 5.60
C THR A 71 -12.69 -11.61 6.74
N ASP A 72 -12.33 -11.01 7.87
CA ASP A 72 -13.15 -11.00 9.08
C ASP A 72 -13.16 -9.60 9.69
N ILE A 73 -14.36 -9.07 9.97
CA ILE A 73 -14.52 -7.74 10.53
C ILE A 73 -13.91 -7.61 11.93
N VAL A 74 -13.84 -8.70 12.70
CA VAL A 74 -13.19 -8.71 14.02
C VAL A 74 -11.67 -8.61 13.85
N SER A 75 -11.10 -9.36 12.90
CA SER A 75 -9.69 -9.22 12.47
C SER A 75 -9.34 -7.79 12.05
N ILE A 76 -10.13 -7.18 11.14
CA ILE A 76 -9.88 -5.80 10.67
C ILE A 76 -9.93 -4.82 11.84
N ARG A 77 -10.91 -4.94 12.74
CA ARG A 77 -11.01 -4.07 13.93
C ARG A 77 -9.78 -4.17 14.84
N SER A 78 -9.28 -5.39 15.04
CA SER A 78 -8.06 -5.63 15.83
C SER A 78 -6.82 -5.03 15.17
N LEU A 79 -6.74 -5.08 13.82
CA LEU A 79 -5.67 -4.44 13.06
C LEU A 79 -5.75 -2.91 13.07
N LEU A 80 -6.97 -2.36 13.11
CA LEU A 80 -7.23 -0.93 13.07
C LEU A 80 -6.99 -0.23 14.41
N GLN A 81 -7.37 -0.86 15.53
CA GLN A 81 -7.37 -0.20 16.84
C GLN A 81 -6.01 0.44 17.22
N PRO A 82 -4.84 -0.20 17.01
CA PRO A 82 -3.55 0.41 17.33
C PRO A 82 -3.17 1.62 16.45
N ILE A 83 -3.82 1.79 15.30
CA ILE A 83 -3.55 2.86 14.32
C ILE A 83 -4.43 4.09 14.60
N LEU A 84 -5.57 3.93 15.29
CA LEU A 84 -6.53 4.98 15.64
C LEU A 84 -6.04 5.91 16.77
N VAL A 85 -4.84 6.45 16.59
CA VAL A 85 -4.20 7.44 17.45
C VAL A 85 -3.75 8.63 16.60
N GLU A 86 -3.49 9.75 17.26
CA GLU A 86 -2.80 10.87 16.64
C GLU A 86 -1.35 10.46 16.36
N ARG A 87 -0.93 10.56 15.10
CA ARG A 87 0.32 9.98 14.58
C ARG A 87 0.97 10.95 13.60
N GLN A 88 1.06 12.21 14.02
CA GLN A 88 1.76 13.26 13.27
C GLN A 88 3.26 12.92 13.14
N VAL A 89 3.85 13.24 11.99
CA VAL A 89 5.25 12.89 11.69
C VAL A 89 6.21 13.38 12.78
N GLY A 90 6.98 12.43 13.31
CA GLY A 90 8.02 12.65 14.32
C GLY A 90 7.55 12.55 15.77
N THR A 91 6.25 12.35 16.02
CA THR A 91 5.74 12.05 17.37
C THR A 91 6.07 10.62 17.79
N GLU A 92 5.98 10.32 19.10
CA GLU A 92 6.21 8.96 19.60
C GLU A 92 5.12 7.98 19.13
N GLU A 93 3.87 8.41 19.05
CA GLU A 93 2.77 7.58 18.54
C GLU A 93 2.93 7.27 17.05
N HIS A 94 3.44 8.23 16.25
CA HIS A 94 3.82 7.98 14.85
C HIS A 94 4.86 6.87 14.72
N LYS A 95 5.90 6.87 15.54
CA LYS A 95 6.91 5.79 15.57
C LYS A 95 6.31 4.45 16.01
N LYS A 96 5.42 4.45 17.00
CA LYS A 96 4.73 3.24 17.46
C LYS A 96 3.87 2.64 16.36
N VAL A 97 3.10 3.45 15.63
CA VAL A 97 2.29 3.00 14.49
C VAL A 97 3.19 2.46 13.38
N ALA A 98 4.28 3.16 13.02
CA ALA A 98 5.22 2.70 12.01
C ALA A 98 5.80 1.31 12.35
N ASN A 99 6.22 1.11 13.60
CA ASN A 99 6.73 -0.17 14.09
C ASN A 99 5.64 -1.25 14.13
N TYR A 100 4.42 -0.90 14.54
CA TYR A 100 3.28 -1.81 14.53
C TYR A 100 2.99 -2.34 13.12
N LEU A 101 2.94 -1.44 12.13
CA LEU A 101 2.74 -1.81 10.72
C LEU A 101 3.84 -2.75 10.25
N LYS A 102 5.11 -2.41 10.51
CA LYS A 102 6.28 -3.24 10.16
C LYS A 102 6.16 -4.64 10.77
N THR A 103 5.94 -4.73 12.08
CA THR A 103 5.83 -6.02 12.78
C THR A 103 4.70 -6.87 12.19
N LYS A 104 3.53 -6.27 11.90
CA LYS A 104 2.41 -7.02 11.34
C LYS A 104 2.69 -7.57 9.95
N VAL A 105 3.25 -6.77 9.04
CA VAL A 105 3.57 -7.28 7.69
C VAL A 105 4.67 -8.34 7.72
N GLU A 106 5.65 -8.24 8.63
CA GLU A 106 6.67 -9.28 8.83
C GLU A 106 6.09 -10.58 9.39
N GLU A 107 5.17 -10.50 10.37
CA GLU A 107 4.40 -11.65 10.86
C GLU A 107 3.59 -12.33 9.74
N PHE A 108 3.21 -11.59 8.70
CA PHE A 108 2.50 -12.09 7.52
C PHE A 108 3.43 -12.45 6.35
N GLY A 109 4.72 -12.62 6.62
CA GLY A 109 5.69 -13.17 5.67
C GLY A 109 6.28 -12.16 4.67
N PHE A 110 6.05 -10.87 4.84
CA PHE A 110 6.65 -9.84 3.98
C PHE A 110 8.06 -9.49 4.44
N THR A 111 8.96 -9.24 3.48
CA THR A 111 10.26 -8.62 3.76
C THR A 111 10.10 -7.10 3.74
N THR A 112 10.56 -6.40 4.77
CA THR A 112 10.41 -4.94 4.90
C THR A 112 11.70 -4.17 4.67
N GLU A 113 11.58 -2.98 4.09
CA GLU A 113 12.62 -1.96 3.89
C GLU A 113 12.07 -0.60 4.35
N TRP A 114 12.92 0.20 5.01
CA TRP A 114 12.63 1.60 5.32
C TRP A 114 13.27 2.50 4.26
N ASP A 115 12.48 3.38 3.65
CA ASP A 115 12.98 4.54 2.92
C ASP A 115 12.90 5.75 3.86
N SER A 116 14.02 6.02 4.51
CA SER A 116 14.18 7.09 5.51
C SER A 116 14.92 8.28 4.91
N SER A 117 14.37 9.48 5.01
CA SER A 117 15.03 10.69 4.52
C SER A 117 14.63 11.94 5.33
N PRO A 118 15.60 12.80 5.70
CA PRO A 118 15.31 14.11 6.27
C PRO A 118 14.81 15.07 5.18
N MET A 119 13.74 15.81 5.48
CA MET A 119 13.19 16.83 4.58
C MET A 119 12.73 18.06 5.36
N MET A 120 12.85 19.22 4.72
CA MET A 120 12.40 20.50 5.30
C MET A 120 10.88 20.62 5.24
N THR A 121 10.29 21.05 6.36
CA THR A 121 8.86 21.35 6.51
C THR A 121 8.68 22.79 7.00
N PRO A 122 7.44 23.34 6.96
CA PRO A 122 7.13 24.61 7.60
C PRO A 122 7.48 24.68 9.11
N TYR A 123 7.65 23.54 9.77
CA TYR A 123 8.04 23.44 11.19
C TYR A 123 9.47 22.94 11.40
N GLY A 124 10.34 23.13 10.41
CA GLY A 124 11.74 22.71 10.45
C GLY A 124 11.97 21.34 9.81
N GLU A 125 13.19 20.83 9.95
CA GLU A 125 13.56 19.52 9.40
C GLU A 125 12.86 18.39 10.17
N LYS A 126 12.32 17.42 9.42
CA LYS A 126 11.75 16.19 9.96
C LYS A 126 12.25 14.99 9.15
N THR A 127 12.37 13.84 9.81
CA THR A 127 12.70 12.57 9.16
C THR A 127 11.41 11.84 8.82
N PHE A 128 11.24 11.50 7.55
CA PHE A 128 10.12 10.74 7.02
C PHE A 128 10.56 9.31 6.73
N ASN A 129 9.70 8.33 7.01
CA ASN A 129 10.03 6.90 6.93
C ASN A 129 8.94 6.13 6.18
N ASN A 130 9.08 5.99 4.86
CA ASN A 130 8.16 5.10 4.14
C ASN A 130 8.47 3.65 4.49
N LEU A 131 7.44 2.87 4.81
CA LEU A 131 7.55 1.42 4.98
C LEU A 131 7.24 0.72 3.67
N ILE A 132 8.19 -0.04 3.13
CA ILE A 132 8.01 -0.86 1.93
C ILE A 132 8.02 -2.32 2.35
N ALA A 133 6.93 -3.04 2.11
CA ALA A 133 6.81 -4.47 2.44
C ALA A 133 6.62 -5.28 1.15
N THR A 134 7.47 -6.27 0.89
CA THR A 134 7.42 -7.09 -0.33
C THR A 134 7.33 -8.57 0.01
N LEU A 135 6.32 -9.28 -0.52
CA LEU A 135 6.12 -10.69 -0.20
C LEU A 135 7.23 -11.59 -0.75
N ASN A 136 7.64 -11.39 -2.01
CA ASN A 136 8.82 -12.06 -2.57
C ASN A 136 9.77 -11.02 -3.20
N PRO A 137 10.83 -10.58 -2.48
CA PRO A 137 11.71 -9.52 -2.97
C PRO A 137 12.52 -9.91 -4.22
N ARG A 138 12.64 -11.21 -4.53
CA ARG A 138 13.34 -11.71 -5.72
C ARG A 138 12.53 -11.51 -7.01
N VAL A 139 11.21 -11.34 -6.90
CA VAL A 139 10.34 -11.17 -8.07
C VAL A 139 10.30 -9.71 -8.51
N HIS A 140 10.51 -9.52 -9.81
CA HIS A 140 10.72 -8.20 -10.37
C HIS A 140 9.43 -7.42 -10.62
N ARG A 141 8.39 -8.09 -11.12
CA ARG A 141 7.07 -7.48 -11.33
C ARG A 141 6.29 -7.48 -10.02
N ARG A 142 5.79 -6.31 -9.62
CA ARG A 142 5.06 -6.15 -8.36
C ARG A 142 3.74 -5.44 -8.61
N LEU A 143 2.63 -6.02 -8.14
CA LEU A 143 1.43 -5.25 -7.86
C LEU A 143 1.69 -4.44 -6.58
N VAL A 144 1.48 -3.14 -6.64
CA VAL A 144 1.70 -2.24 -5.50
C VAL A 144 0.36 -1.74 -5.00
N LEU A 145 0.08 -1.98 -3.71
CA LEU A 145 -1.01 -1.32 -2.98
C LEU A 145 -0.39 -0.35 -1.98
N ALA A 146 -0.97 0.83 -1.85
CA ALA A 146 -0.39 1.86 -0.99
C ALA A 146 -1.43 2.70 -0.27
N CYS A 147 -1.05 3.22 0.88
CA CYS A 147 -1.74 4.25 1.63
C CYS A 147 -0.70 5.07 2.40
N HIS A 148 -1.13 6.11 3.12
CA HIS A 148 -0.25 6.82 4.04
C HIS A 148 -0.62 6.49 5.48
N TYR A 149 0.36 6.50 6.38
CA TYR A 149 0.15 6.14 7.78
C TYR A 149 0.29 7.32 8.74
N ASP A 150 0.71 8.50 8.28
CA ASP A 150 0.68 9.71 9.10
C ASP A 150 -0.76 10.20 9.34
N SER A 151 -0.91 11.15 10.26
CA SER A 151 -2.17 11.88 10.45
C SER A 151 -1.92 13.38 10.39
N LYS A 152 -2.89 14.12 9.86
CA LYS A 152 -2.83 15.57 9.73
C LYS A 152 -2.67 16.30 11.06
N ILE A 153 -1.92 17.39 11.03
CA ILE A 153 -1.88 18.39 12.11
C ILE A 153 -3.10 19.29 11.97
N LEU A 154 -4.03 19.22 12.92
CA LEU A 154 -5.15 20.16 13.04
C LEU A 154 -4.95 21.01 14.30
N PRO A 155 -4.61 22.31 14.19
CA PRO A 155 -4.35 23.15 15.36
C PRO A 155 -5.48 23.13 16.39
N GLY A 156 -5.13 22.78 17.63
CA GLY A 156 -6.08 22.72 18.75
C GLY A 156 -7.04 21.53 18.73
N GLN A 157 -6.83 20.54 17.86
CA GLN A 157 -7.69 19.36 17.75
C GLN A 157 -6.86 18.08 17.72
N VAL A 158 -7.40 17.02 18.32
CA VAL A 158 -6.87 15.67 18.13
C VAL A 158 -7.45 15.12 16.84
N PHE A 159 -6.59 14.82 15.87
CA PHE A 159 -7.00 14.21 14.61
C PHE A 159 -6.41 12.82 14.46
N ILE A 160 -7.26 11.81 14.58
CA ILE A 160 -6.87 10.40 14.45
C ILE A 160 -6.95 9.87 13.03
N GLY A 161 -7.44 10.64 12.05
CA GLY A 161 -7.47 10.23 10.64
C GLY A 161 -8.02 8.81 10.41
N ALA A 162 -9.24 8.53 10.88
CA ALA A 162 -9.79 7.16 10.87
C ALA A 162 -9.94 6.60 9.45
N THR A 163 -10.53 7.38 8.54
CA THR A 163 -10.59 7.06 7.11
C THR A 163 -9.37 7.57 6.35
N ASP A 164 -8.54 8.38 7.00
CA ASP A 164 -7.49 9.21 6.39
C ASP A 164 -6.15 9.11 7.16
N SER A 165 -5.43 8.00 7.08
CA SER A 165 -5.75 6.74 6.38
C SER A 165 -5.55 5.52 7.27
N ALA A 166 -6.04 5.57 8.52
CA ALA A 166 -5.91 4.44 9.47
C ALA A 166 -6.63 3.17 8.99
N LEU A 167 -7.86 3.29 8.49
CA LEU A 167 -8.62 2.18 7.92
C LEU A 167 -7.93 1.60 6.67
N PRO A 168 -7.50 2.40 5.68
CA PRO A 168 -6.65 1.90 4.58
C PRO A 168 -5.43 1.11 5.06
N CYS A 169 -4.71 1.59 6.09
CA CYS A 169 -3.58 0.85 6.65
C CYS A 169 -4.00 -0.53 7.17
N ALA A 170 -5.10 -0.59 7.94
CA ALA A 170 -5.62 -1.85 8.48
C ALA A 170 -6.10 -2.80 7.39
N LEU A 171 -6.70 -2.29 6.31
CA LEU A 171 -7.11 -3.10 5.17
C LEU A 171 -5.91 -3.70 4.44
N LEU A 172 -4.82 -2.95 4.24
CA LEU A 172 -3.59 -3.52 3.66
C LEU A 172 -2.98 -4.61 4.55
N LEU A 173 -3.04 -4.47 5.88
CA LEU A 173 -2.63 -5.52 6.80
C LEU A 173 -3.53 -6.77 6.71
N ASP A 174 -4.84 -6.60 6.57
CA ASP A 174 -5.77 -7.73 6.42
C ASP A 174 -5.54 -8.47 5.09
N ILE A 175 -5.30 -7.73 4.00
CA ILE A 175 -4.89 -8.29 2.70
C ILE A 175 -3.59 -9.09 2.83
N ALA A 176 -2.57 -8.54 3.50
CA ALA A 176 -1.31 -9.23 3.75
C ALA A 176 -1.53 -10.56 4.49
N LYS A 177 -2.33 -10.50 5.56
CA LYS A 177 -2.66 -11.65 6.41
C LYS A 177 -3.43 -12.74 5.66
N THR A 178 -4.43 -12.36 4.86
CA THR A 178 -5.36 -13.27 4.21
C THR A 178 -4.79 -13.87 2.93
N LEU A 179 -4.11 -13.07 2.10
CA LEU A 179 -3.65 -13.49 0.78
C LEU A 179 -2.26 -14.11 0.75
N GLN A 180 -1.45 -14.00 1.81
CA GLN A 180 -0.10 -14.58 1.84
C GLN A 180 -0.06 -16.07 1.42
N LYS A 181 -1.03 -16.88 1.88
CA LYS A 181 -1.10 -18.32 1.57
C LYS A 181 -1.49 -18.53 0.11
N ARG A 182 -2.51 -17.83 -0.36
CA ARG A 182 -3.00 -17.90 -1.75
C ARG A 182 -1.90 -17.52 -2.74
N ILE A 183 -1.18 -16.44 -2.46
CA ILE A 183 -0.09 -15.97 -3.32
C ILE A 183 1.11 -16.91 -3.27
N SER A 184 1.40 -17.53 -2.12
CA SER A 184 2.51 -18.48 -2.01
C SER A 184 2.31 -19.78 -2.81
N PHE A 185 1.07 -20.23 -2.98
CA PHE A 185 0.75 -21.49 -3.66
C PHE A 185 0.32 -21.35 -5.12
N ARG A 186 0.43 -20.16 -5.72
CA ARG A 186 0.04 -19.96 -7.12
C ARG A 186 1.12 -20.45 -8.09
N ASP A 187 0.68 -20.88 -9.27
CA ASP A 187 1.60 -21.35 -10.33
C ASP A 187 2.42 -20.20 -10.94
N ASN A 188 1.84 -19.00 -11.04
CA ASN A 188 2.54 -17.83 -11.60
C ASN A 188 3.44 -17.14 -10.55
N GLN A 189 4.73 -17.44 -10.59
CA GLN A 189 5.74 -16.85 -9.71
C GLN A 189 6.42 -15.59 -10.29
N HIS A 190 5.98 -15.09 -11.46
CA HIS A 190 6.60 -13.94 -12.15
C HIS A 190 6.08 -12.58 -11.70
N ILE A 191 5.07 -12.54 -10.83
CA ILE A 191 4.58 -11.33 -10.18
C ILE A 191 4.56 -11.54 -8.66
N THR A 192 4.62 -10.49 -7.87
CA THR A 192 4.46 -10.52 -6.41
C THR A 192 3.64 -9.34 -5.92
N LEU A 193 3.28 -9.33 -4.63
CA LEU A 193 2.59 -8.24 -3.97
C LEU A 193 3.60 -7.37 -3.18
N GLN A 194 3.46 -6.06 -3.31
CA GLN A 194 4.17 -5.08 -2.52
C GLN A 194 3.18 -4.11 -1.89
N LEU A 195 3.39 -3.80 -0.62
CA LEU A 195 2.64 -2.81 0.14
C LEU A 195 3.56 -1.63 0.43
N ILE A 196 3.04 -0.41 0.33
CA ILE A 196 3.76 0.80 0.72
C ILE A 196 2.89 1.61 1.67
N PHE A 197 3.43 1.89 2.85
CA PHE A 197 2.85 2.84 3.80
C PHE A 197 3.69 4.10 3.74
N PHE A 198 3.19 5.10 3.03
CA PHE A 198 3.85 6.39 2.86
C PHE A 198 3.80 7.20 4.15
N ASP A 199 4.87 7.96 4.38
CA ASP A 199 4.96 8.91 5.48
C ASP A 199 4.86 10.36 4.96
N GLY A 200 4.23 11.23 5.75
CA GLY A 200 4.06 12.64 5.42
C GLY A 200 3.31 12.87 4.12
N GLU A 201 2.18 12.22 3.94
CA GLU A 201 1.24 12.62 2.88
C GLU A 201 0.72 14.04 3.16
N GLU A 202 0.43 14.29 4.43
CA GLU A 202 -0.27 15.47 4.85
C GLU A 202 0.62 16.71 4.86
N ALA A 203 0.01 17.84 4.50
CA ALA A 203 0.62 19.15 4.70
C ALA A 203 0.73 19.48 6.19
N PHE A 204 1.89 19.99 6.62
CA PHE A 204 2.11 20.46 7.99
C PHE A 204 1.39 21.77 8.27
N ARG A 205 1.24 22.62 7.24
CA ARG A 205 0.56 23.92 7.36
C ARG A 205 -0.48 24.12 6.28
N MET A 206 -0.08 24.15 5.02
CA MET A 206 -0.97 24.43 3.89
C MET A 206 -0.53 23.63 2.68
N TRP A 207 -1.44 22.82 2.14
CA TRP A 207 -1.17 21.97 0.99
C TRP A 207 -0.57 22.77 -0.16
N SER A 208 0.63 22.38 -0.58
CA SER A 208 1.35 22.99 -1.69
C SER A 208 2.34 21.98 -2.28
N ALA A 209 2.96 22.31 -3.42
CA ALA A 209 3.98 21.47 -4.04
C ALA A 209 5.19 21.15 -3.12
N HIS A 210 5.41 21.94 -2.06
CA HIS A 210 6.52 21.77 -1.12
C HIS A 210 6.07 21.35 0.28
N ASP A 211 4.76 21.41 0.57
CA ASP A 211 4.14 21.04 1.85
C ASP A 211 3.01 20.03 1.61
N SER A 212 3.41 18.86 1.09
CA SER A 212 2.56 17.69 0.86
C SER A 212 3.40 16.51 0.36
N ILE A 213 2.87 15.29 0.46
CA ILE A 213 3.36 14.06 -0.21
C ILE A 213 4.88 13.87 -0.11
N TYR A 214 5.45 14.16 1.06
CA TYR A 214 6.88 14.17 1.34
C TYR A 214 7.50 12.81 1.03
N GLY A 215 7.01 11.75 1.68
CA GLY A 215 7.51 10.40 1.50
C GLY A 215 7.36 9.92 0.06
N ALA A 216 6.21 10.15 -0.58
CA ALA A 216 5.96 9.71 -1.94
C ALA A 216 6.87 10.41 -2.97
N ARG A 217 7.08 11.73 -2.85
CA ARG A 217 8.01 12.49 -3.71
C ARG A 217 9.44 11.99 -3.57
N ASN A 218 9.89 11.74 -2.34
CA ASN A 218 11.23 11.21 -2.09
C ASN A 218 11.39 9.82 -2.71
N LEU A 219 10.46 8.90 -2.43
CA LEU A 219 10.56 7.52 -2.90
C LEU A 219 10.54 7.44 -4.42
N ALA A 220 9.66 8.20 -5.08
CA ALA A 220 9.59 8.25 -6.54
C ALA A 220 10.93 8.74 -7.13
N LYS A 221 11.50 9.83 -6.60
CA LYS A 221 12.80 10.36 -7.04
C LYS A 221 13.94 9.37 -6.81
N THR A 222 13.92 8.64 -5.69
CA THR A 222 14.92 7.60 -5.39
C THR A 222 14.81 6.45 -6.37
N TRP A 223 13.60 5.97 -6.65
CA TRP A 223 13.37 4.86 -7.57
C TRP A 223 13.64 5.22 -9.03
N GLU A 224 13.40 6.47 -9.45
CA GLU A 224 13.80 6.95 -10.78
C GLU A 224 15.30 6.80 -11.05
N ARG A 225 16.11 7.01 -10.00
CA ARG A 225 17.56 6.99 -10.09
C ARG A 225 18.15 5.59 -9.90
N LYS A 226 17.38 4.66 -9.34
CA LYS A 226 17.82 3.30 -9.03
C LYS A 226 17.66 2.42 -10.27
N TRP A 227 18.76 1.82 -10.72
CA TRP A 227 18.71 0.81 -11.77
C TRP A 227 17.93 -0.41 -11.32
N TYR A 228 17.14 -0.98 -12.22
CA TYR A 228 16.35 -2.18 -11.96
C TYR A 228 16.48 -3.21 -13.08
N PRO A 229 16.46 -4.52 -12.77
CA PRO A 229 16.40 -5.56 -13.80
C PRO A 229 15.08 -5.49 -14.56
N THR A 230 15.13 -5.36 -15.88
CA THR A 230 13.93 -5.34 -16.75
C THR A 230 13.57 -6.72 -17.30
N THR A 231 14.33 -7.74 -16.91
CA THR A 231 14.26 -9.11 -17.44
C THR A 231 14.46 -10.14 -16.32
N ASP A 232 13.71 -11.24 -16.37
CA ASP A 232 13.94 -12.42 -15.52
C ASP A 232 14.97 -13.34 -16.23
N GLY A 233 16.05 -13.76 -15.56
CA GLY A 233 17.03 -14.74 -16.08
C GLY A 233 18.50 -14.26 -16.13
N SER A 234 19.37 -15.02 -16.81
CA SER A 234 20.83 -14.78 -16.88
C SER A 234 21.24 -13.63 -17.80
N GLY A 235 20.34 -13.14 -18.65
CA GLY A 235 20.53 -11.92 -19.45
C GLY A 235 20.00 -10.71 -18.70
N PHE A 236 20.83 -10.07 -17.88
CA PHE A 236 20.46 -8.87 -17.13
C PHE A 236 20.45 -7.64 -18.03
N VAL A 237 19.27 -7.08 -18.29
CA VAL A 237 19.14 -5.72 -18.83
C VAL A 237 18.74 -4.81 -17.68
N LEU A 238 19.50 -3.73 -17.48
CA LEU A 238 19.23 -2.72 -16.47
C LEU A 238 18.54 -1.52 -17.12
N GLY A 239 17.42 -1.09 -16.54
CA GLY A 239 16.70 0.13 -16.93
C GLY A 239 16.71 1.19 -15.83
N ARG A 240 16.56 2.46 -16.22
CA ARG A 240 16.26 3.61 -15.35
C ARG A 240 14.91 4.20 -15.77
N GLU A 241 13.84 3.47 -15.55
CA GLU A 241 12.49 3.97 -15.82
C GLU A 241 11.63 3.82 -14.59
N LEU A 242 10.92 4.91 -14.26
CA LEU A 242 9.92 4.99 -13.19
C LEU A 242 8.64 4.20 -13.50
N ASP A 243 8.57 3.48 -14.63
CA ASP A 243 7.39 2.88 -15.26
C ASP A 243 6.78 1.68 -14.49
N ARG A 244 6.73 1.81 -13.18
CA ARG A 244 5.47 1.71 -12.43
C ARG A 244 4.43 2.77 -12.86
N ILE A 245 4.80 3.97 -13.34
CA ILE A 245 3.89 4.97 -13.95
C ILE A 245 4.36 5.31 -15.37
N VAL A 246 3.50 5.06 -16.36
CA VAL A 246 3.75 5.06 -17.80
C VAL A 246 4.48 6.30 -18.34
N LYS A 247 5.52 6.06 -19.15
CA LYS A 247 6.05 6.98 -20.17
C LYS A 247 4.95 7.38 -21.15
N ASN A 248 4.38 8.55 -20.92
CA ASN A 248 3.95 9.44 -21.99
C ASN A 248 4.10 10.86 -21.48
N ASN A 249 4.48 11.77 -22.38
CA ASN A 249 4.73 13.19 -22.14
C ASN A 249 3.49 13.96 -21.63
N GLN A 250 3.00 13.61 -20.44
CA GLN A 250 2.04 14.41 -19.69
C GLN A 250 2.72 14.79 -18.38
N LYS A 251 2.97 16.09 -18.25
CA LYS A 251 3.37 16.72 -17.00
C LYS A 251 2.32 16.33 -15.94
N PHE A 252 2.74 15.63 -14.90
CA PHE A 252 1.96 15.53 -13.68
C PHE A 252 2.26 16.78 -12.84
N PHE A 253 1.17 17.52 -12.57
CA PHE A 253 1.06 18.79 -11.85
C PHE A 253 1.54 20.05 -12.60
#